data_AF-A0A7J4ZN08-F1
#
_entry.id   AF-A0A7J4ZN08-F1
#
_cell.length_a   1.000
_cell.length_b   1.000
_cell.length_c   1.000
_cell.angle_alpha   90.00
_cell.angle_beta   90.00
_cell.angle_gamma   90.00
#
_symmetry.space_group_name_H-M   'P 1'
#
loop_
_entity.id
_entity.type
_entity.pdbx_description
1 polymer ?
#
loop_
_entity_poly.entity_id
_entity_poly.type
_entity_poly.pdbx_seq_one_letter_code
_entity_poly.pdbx_strand_id
1 'polypeptide(L)'
;MARIRTIKPEICTSSQFVECSPNARLLFVLMLCFFDDGGNHPANCKRLKMEVFPADDFSMAQMASLMAELIGQGLVVEYGHEGEVYWHITGFARHQKVDRPNPKFPPFDAGSARPRRSSAEPSPPEGKGGEGRGAEPVGQRRERAPAAPPFPTHGFRDAPSRSGGVPADARQQEHERIMAANAAACRSFCGEGA
;
A
#
# COMPACT_ATOMS: atom_id res chain seq x y z
N MET A 1 3.05 12.22 9.99
CA MET A 1 2.98 11.50 11.28
C MET A 1 2.50 10.12 10.95
N ALA A 2 3.23 9.10 11.36
CA ALA A 2 2.87 7.73 11.05
C ALA A 2 1.53 7.35 11.70
N ARG A 3 0.76 6.50 11.02
CA ARG A 3 -0.51 5.95 11.48
C ARG A 3 -0.46 4.44 11.39
N ILE A 4 -1.11 3.77 12.34
CA ILE A 4 -1.39 2.34 12.21
C ILE A 4 -2.39 2.17 11.06
N ARG A 5 -2.06 1.33 10.08
CA ARG A 5 -2.94 0.97 8.97
C ARG A 5 -3.15 -0.54 8.94
N THR A 6 -4.32 -0.95 8.47
CA THR A 6 -4.63 -2.36 8.29
C THR A 6 -4.09 -2.84 6.95
N ILE A 7 -3.38 -3.97 6.97
CA ILE A 7 -3.03 -4.71 5.76
C ILE A 7 -4.17 -5.70 5.50
N LYS A 8 -4.87 -5.47 4.40
CA LYS A 8 -5.99 -6.30 3.96
C LYS A 8 -5.46 -7.56 3.25
N PRO A 9 -5.99 -8.76 3.52
CA PRO A 9 -5.48 -10.00 2.92
C PRO A 9 -5.60 -10.04 1.39
N GLU A 10 -6.54 -9.28 0.81
CA GLU A 10 -6.74 -9.15 -0.64
C GLU A 10 -5.51 -8.57 -1.37
N ILE A 11 -4.59 -7.92 -0.65
CA ILE A 11 -3.33 -7.46 -1.26
C ILE A 11 -2.50 -8.63 -1.76
N CYS A 12 -2.54 -9.79 -1.10
CA CYS A 12 -1.74 -10.97 -1.44
C CYS A 12 -2.22 -11.68 -2.70
N THR A 13 -3.43 -11.38 -3.17
CA THR A 13 -4.00 -11.91 -4.42
C THR A 13 -4.08 -10.88 -5.53
N SER A 14 -3.64 -9.64 -5.28
CA SER A 14 -3.57 -8.59 -6.29
C SER A 14 -2.45 -8.88 -7.29
N SER A 15 -2.79 -8.97 -8.58
CA SER A 15 -1.82 -9.20 -9.66
C SER A 15 -0.71 -8.17 -9.66
N GLN A 16 -1.05 -6.88 -9.52
CA GLN A 16 -0.07 -5.79 -9.47
C GLN A 16 0.93 -5.95 -8.32
N PHE A 17 0.46 -6.41 -7.16
CA PHE A 17 1.29 -6.56 -5.97
C PHE A 17 2.16 -7.81 -6.05
N VAL A 18 1.66 -8.93 -6.54
CA VAL A 18 2.42 -10.18 -6.59
C VAL A 18 3.52 -10.19 -7.66
N GLU A 19 3.36 -9.39 -8.71
CA GLU A 19 4.38 -9.17 -9.76
C GLU A 19 5.55 -8.30 -9.28
N CYS A 20 5.42 -7.61 -8.14
CA CYS A 20 6.53 -6.88 -7.54
C CYS A 20 7.52 -7.81 -6.81
N SER A 21 8.78 -7.42 -6.83
CA SER A 21 9.85 -8.00 -6.05
C SER A 21 9.51 -8.00 -4.55
N PRO A 22 10.00 -8.97 -3.76
CA PRO A 22 9.72 -9.05 -2.33
C PRO A 22 10.03 -7.75 -1.56
N ASN A 23 11.13 -7.07 -1.91
CA ASN A 23 11.51 -5.82 -1.28
C ASN A 23 10.60 -4.66 -1.67
N ALA A 24 10.11 -4.62 -2.92
CA ALA A 24 9.13 -3.60 -3.34
C ALA A 24 7.78 -3.82 -2.66
N ARG A 25 7.36 -5.09 -2.49
CA ARG A 25 6.18 -5.46 -1.71
C ARG A 25 6.30 -5.02 -0.25
N LEU A 26 7.45 -5.28 0.38
CA LEU A 26 7.73 -4.82 1.75
C LEU A 26 7.70 -3.29 1.85
N LEU A 27 8.36 -2.60 0.92
CA LEU A 27 8.35 -1.15 0.82
C LEU A 27 6.91 -0.60 0.75
N PHE A 28 6.08 -1.13 -0.14
CA PHE A 28 4.68 -0.70 -0.30
C PHE A 28 3.87 -0.86 0.99
N VAL A 29 4.03 -2.00 1.69
CA VAL A 29 3.34 -2.26 2.96
C VAL A 29 3.76 -1.26 4.03
N LEU A 30 5.07 -0.99 4.17
CA LEU A 30 5.59 -0.05 5.16
C LEU A 30 5.19 1.40 4.84
N MET A 31 5.13 1.77 3.55
CA MET A 31 4.68 3.09 3.08
C MET A 31 3.27 3.44 3.56
N LEU A 32 2.35 2.47 3.66
CA LEU A 32 0.97 2.71 4.11
C LEU A 32 0.93 3.46 5.45
N CYS A 33 1.88 3.20 6.34
CA CYS A 33 1.97 3.85 7.65
C CYS A 33 2.33 5.34 7.57
N PHE A 34 3.09 5.76 6.56
CA PHE A 34 3.66 7.11 6.47
C PHE A 34 2.90 8.03 5.53
N PHE A 35 2.14 7.46 4.60
CA PHE A 35 1.25 8.22 3.72
C PHE A 35 0.12 8.87 4.54
N ASP A 36 -0.24 10.09 4.16
CA ASP A 36 -1.28 10.85 4.86
C ASP A 36 -2.67 10.23 4.66
N ASP A 37 -3.69 10.85 5.26
CA ASP A 37 -5.06 10.32 5.17
C ASP A 37 -5.70 10.49 3.78
N GLY A 38 -5.04 11.22 2.87
CA GLY A 38 -5.37 11.29 1.45
C GLY A 38 -4.62 10.26 0.60
N GLY A 39 -3.73 9.46 1.21
CA GLY A 39 -2.89 8.52 0.49
C GLY A 39 -1.77 9.20 -0.28
N ASN A 40 -1.25 10.32 0.24
CA ASN A 40 -0.20 11.12 -0.38
C ASN A 40 1.08 11.18 0.47
N HIS A 41 2.22 11.32 -0.21
CA HIS A 41 3.53 11.52 0.41
C HIS A 41 4.46 12.32 -0.50
N PRO A 42 5.35 13.19 0.01
CA PRO A 42 6.35 13.87 -0.81
C PRO A 42 7.25 12.87 -1.55
N ALA A 43 7.55 13.14 -2.82
CA ALA A 43 8.39 12.28 -3.65
C ALA A 43 9.88 12.46 -3.33
N ASN A 44 10.28 11.99 -2.14
CA ASN A 44 11.64 12.07 -1.65
C ASN A 44 12.12 10.71 -1.15
N CYS A 45 12.90 10.02 -1.98
CA CYS A 45 13.42 8.68 -1.66
C CYS A 45 14.28 8.67 -0.39
N LYS A 46 15.01 9.75 -0.09
CA LYS A 46 15.90 9.81 1.09
C LYS A 46 15.08 9.82 2.36
N ARG A 47 14.04 10.65 2.38
CA ARG A 47 13.08 10.71 3.48
C ARG A 47 12.36 9.37 3.63
N LEU A 48 11.85 8.82 2.54
CA LEU A 48 11.15 7.55 2.57
C LEU A 48 12.04 6.42 3.12
N LYS A 49 13.31 6.35 2.69
CA LYS A 49 14.27 5.39 3.23
C LYS A 49 14.39 5.51 4.75
N MET A 50 14.58 6.73 5.27
CA MET A 50 14.69 6.96 6.72
C MET A 50 13.41 6.61 7.48
N GLU A 51 12.25 6.66 6.83
CA GLU A 51 10.97 6.30 7.44
C GLU A 51 10.74 4.78 7.46
N VAL A 52 11.03 4.08 6.35
CA VAL A 52 10.69 2.64 6.20
C VAL A 52 11.86 1.69 6.46
N PHE A 53 13.10 2.13 6.22
CA PHE A 53 14.32 1.32 6.26
C PHE A 53 15.49 2.10 6.90
N PRO A 54 15.34 2.61 8.14
CA PRO A 54 16.34 3.51 8.74
C PRO A 54 17.70 2.85 9.00
N ALA A 55 17.71 1.56 9.31
CA ALA A 55 18.92 0.80 9.66
C ALA A 55 19.41 -0.11 8.52
N ASP A 56 18.62 -0.27 7.46
CA ASP A 56 18.95 -1.19 6.37
C ASP A 56 19.88 -0.55 5.34
N ASP A 57 20.74 -1.39 4.78
CA ASP A 57 21.73 -1.00 3.77
C ASP A 57 21.14 -0.94 2.36
N PHE A 58 20.01 -0.22 2.22
CA PHE A 58 19.50 0.15 0.91
C PHE A 58 20.21 1.42 0.41
N SER A 59 20.86 1.31 -0.74
CA SER A 59 21.36 2.46 -1.49
C SER A 59 20.21 3.31 -2.05
N MET A 60 20.49 4.58 -2.34
CA MET A 60 19.51 5.47 -2.97
C MET A 60 19.07 4.97 -4.36
N ALA A 61 19.96 4.30 -5.10
CA ALA A 61 19.64 3.69 -6.38
C ALA A 61 18.66 2.52 -6.21
N GLN A 62 18.87 1.66 -5.21
CA GLN A 62 17.91 0.58 -4.91
C GLN A 62 16.55 1.14 -4.49
N MET A 63 16.51 2.17 -3.64
CA MET A 63 15.25 2.83 -3.27
C MET A 63 14.51 3.40 -4.48
N ALA A 64 15.22 4.03 -5.41
CA ALA A 64 14.65 4.54 -6.65
C ALA A 64 14.11 3.40 -7.54
N SER A 65 14.84 2.30 -7.68
CA SER A 65 14.40 1.12 -8.44
C SER A 65 13.14 0.48 -7.84
N LEU A 66 13.09 0.33 -6.51
CA LEU A 66 11.91 -0.20 -5.81
C LEU A 66 10.68 0.70 -6.01
N MET A 67 10.84 2.02 -5.92
CA MET A 67 9.76 2.96 -6.21
C MET A 67 9.33 2.93 -7.68
N ALA A 68 10.28 2.84 -8.62
CA ALA A 68 9.99 2.73 -10.04
C ALA A 68 9.19 1.46 -10.36
N GLU A 69 9.48 0.35 -9.67
CA GLU A 69 8.72 -0.89 -9.78
C GLU A 69 7.26 -0.71 -9.33
N LEU A 70 7.03 -0.08 -8.18
CA LEU A 70 5.68 0.21 -7.67
C LEU A 70 4.89 1.14 -8.61
N ILE A 71 5.58 2.13 -9.21
CA ILE A 71 4.99 3.04 -10.21
C ILE A 71 4.71 2.31 -11.53
N GLY A 72 5.60 1.41 -11.94
CA GLY A 72 5.46 0.57 -13.13
C GLY A 72 4.23 -0.32 -13.05
N GLN A 73 4.03 -0.97 -11.91
CA GLN A 73 2.83 -1.78 -11.62
C GLN A 73 1.57 -0.94 -11.37
N GLY A 74 1.70 0.38 -11.23
CA GLY A 74 0.58 1.29 -11.03
C GLY A 74 -0.03 1.18 -9.63
N LEU A 75 0.74 0.73 -8.62
CA LEU A 75 0.35 0.77 -7.20
C LEU A 75 0.55 2.18 -6.61
N VAL A 76 1.49 2.92 -7.19
CA VAL A 76 1.83 4.30 -6.83
C VAL A 76 1.84 5.16 -8.08
N VAL A 77 1.35 6.39 -7.98
CA VAL A 77 1.40 7.38 -9.07
C VAL A 77 2.18 8.60 -8.60
N GLU A 78 3.05 9.10 -9.46
CA GLU A 78 3.74 10.37 -9.25
C GLU A 78 2.92 11.52 -9.85
N TYR A 79 2.73 12.59 -9.09
CA TYR A 79 2.02 13.80 -9.53
C TYR A 79 2.73 15.06 -9.05
N GLY A 80 2.48 16.17 -9.74
CA GLY A 80 3.05 17.48 -9.40
C GLY A 80 1.99 18.44 -8.84
N HIS A 81 2.38 19.28 -7.89
CA HIS A 81 1.57 20.39 -7.40
C HIS A 81 2.48 21.56 -7.01
N GLU A 82 2.23 22.76 -7.55
CA GLU A 82 2.98 23.99 -7.25
C GLU A 82 4.53 23.84 -7.35
N GLY A 83 5.02 23.06 -8.32
CA GLY A 83 6.45 22.83 -8.53
C GLY A 83 7.06 21.69 -7.71
N GLU A 84 6.33 21.19 -6.71
CA GLU A 84 6.72 20.04 -5.91
C GLU A 84 6.15 18.73 -6.47
N VAL A 85 6.78 17.61 -6.10
CA VAL A 85 6.43 16.28 -6.58
C VAL A 85 6.00 15.41 -5.41
N TYR A 86 4.94 14.61 -5.64
CA TYR A 86 4.32 13.77 -4.64
C TYR A 86 4.03 12.39 -5.23
N TRP A 87 3.94 11.40 -4.34
CA TRP A 87 3.46 10.06 -4.62
C TRP A 87 2.06 9.87 -4.03
N HIS A 88 1.20 9.22 -4.80
CA HIS A 88 -0.15 8.84 -4.41
C HIS A 88 -0.31 7.32 -4.47
N ILE A 89 -0.86 6.69 -3.43
CA ILE A 89 -1.22 5.26 -3.47
C ILE A 89 -2.53 5.09 -4.22
N THR A 90 -2.53 4.33 -5.31
CA THR A 90 -3.73 4.10 -6.10
C THR A 90 -4.76 3.31 -5.30
N GLY A 91 -6.02 3.75 -5.35
CA GLY A 91 -7.10 3.08 -4.64
C GLY A 91 -7.02 3.21 -3.11
N PHE A 92 -6.20 4.12 -2.56
CA PHE A 92 -6.01 4.28 -1.11
C PHE A 92 -7.35 4.37 -0.36
N ALA A 93 -8.29 5.22 -0.81
CA ALA A 93 -9.60 5.37 -0.18
C ALA A 93 -10.47 4.10 -0.19
N ARG A 94 -10.25 3.17 -1.12
CA ARG A 94 -10.94 1.87 -1.17
C ARG A 94 -10.34 0.88 -0.17
N HIS A 95 -9.02 0.93 -0.01
CA HIS A 95 -8.29 -0.03 0.82
C HIS A 95 -8.12 0.43 2.27
N GLN A 96 -8.07 1.73 2.54
CA GLN A 96 -7.89 2.33 3.86
C GLN A 96 -9.10 3.19 4.24
N LYS A 97 -9.91 2.70 5.19
CA LYS A 97 -11.02 3.47 5.75
C LYS A 97 -10.49 4.35 6.87
N VAL A 98 -10.44 5.66 6.63
CA VAL A 98 -10.02 6.64 7.62
C VAL A 98 -11.25 7.36 8.17
N ASP A 99 -11.46 7.27 9.48
CA ASP A 99 -12.46 8.11 10.16
C ASP A 99 -11.88 9.51 10.39
N ARG A 100 -12.64 10.55 10.00
CA ARG A 100 -12.23 11.97 10.05
C ARG A 100 -10.85 12.23 9.42
N PRO A 101 -10.72 12.13 8.08
CA PRO A 101 -9.44 12.27 7.39
C PRO A 101 -8.84 13.66 7.59
N ASN A 102 -7.53 13.72 7.83
CA ASN A 102 -6.74 14.96 7.88
C ASN A 102 -5.59 14.90 6.86
N PRO A 103 -5.90 15.08 5.55
CA PRO A 103 -4.88 15.10 4.51
C PRO A 103 -3.96 16.31 4.70
N LYS A 104 -2.66 16.08 4.53
CA LYS A 104 -1.61 17.08 4.75
C LYS A 104 -0.99 17.58 3.46
N PHE A 105 -1.05 16.77 2.42
CA PHE A 105 -0.48 17.07 1.11
C PHE A 105 -1.59 17.38 0.11
N PRO A 106 -1.25 18.07 -1.00
CA PRO A 106 -2.22 18.39 -2.04
C PRO A 106 -2.98 17.15 -2.51
N PRO A 107 -4.27 17.26 -2.86
CA PRO A 107 -5.03 16.12 -3.36
C PRO A 107 -4.47 15.65 -4.70
N PHE A 108 -4.44 14.33 -4.89
CA PHE A 108 -4.17 13.75 -6.19
C PHE A 108 -5.38 13.97 -7.11
N ASP A 109 -5.12 14.47 -8.32
CA ASP A 109 -6.07 14.55 -9.43
C ASP A 109 -5.52 13.70 -10.58
N ALA A 110 -6.37 12.94 -11.27
CA ALA A 110 -5.95 12.15 -12.41
C ALA A 110 -5.30 13.03 -13.51
N GLY A 111 -5.72 14.29 -13.61
CA GLY A 111 -5.10 15.27 -14.52
C GLY A 111 -3.71 15.76 -14.10
N SER A 112 -3.31 15.59 -12.83
CA SER A 112 -1.99 15.99 -12.32
C SER A 112 -0.96 14.87 -12.35
N ALA A 113 -1.37 13.66 -12.77
CA ALA A 113 -0.49 12.52 -12.96
C ALA A 113 0.60 12.84 -13.99
N ARG A 114 1.85 12.57 -13.64
CA ARG A 114 2.96 12.77 -14.56
C ARG A 114 3.00 11.61 -15.57
N PRO A 115 3.02 11.90 -16.88
CA PRO A 115 3.14 10.84 -17.89
C PRO A 115 4.46 10.10 -17.69
N ARG A 116 4.40 8.77 -17.81
CA ARG A 116 5.58 7.90 -17.74
C ARG A 116 6.56 8.36 -18.82
N ARG A 117 7.75 8.82 -18.44
CA ARG A 117 8.83 9.07 -19.40
C ARG A 117 9.34 7.72 -19.89
N SER A 118 8.81 7.24 -21.01
CA SER A 118 9.49 6.22 -21.80
C SER A 118 10.76 6.85 -22.35
N SER A 119 11.93 6.35 -21.97
CA SER A 119 13.22 6.73 -22.55
C SER A 119 13.28 6.24 -24.00
N ALA A 120 12.70 7.03 -24.90
CA ALA A 120 12.94 7.01 -26.33
C ALA A 120 12.56 8.40 -26.87
N GLU A 121 13.54 9.29 -26.93
CA GLU A 121 13.42 10.59 -27.58
C GLU A 121 13.76 10.42 -29.06
N PRO A 122 12.89 10.91 -29.96
CA PRO A 122 13.32 12.00 -30.84
C PRO A 122 12.30 13.14 -30.92
N SER A 123 12.85 14.35 -31.10
CA SER A 123 12.18 15.65 -31.15
C SER A 123 11.12 15.80 -32.27
N PRO A 124 10.23 16.81 -32.17
CA PRO A 124 9.01 16.93 -32.98
C PRO A 124 9.20 17.77 -34.25
N PRO A 125 8.37 17.59 -35.29
CA PRO A 125 8.12 18.64 -36.27
C PRO A 125 6.80 19.38 -36.00
N GLU A 126 6.87 20.69 -36.18
CA GLU A 126 5.79 21.68 -36.13
C GLU A 126 4.66 21.40 -37.13
N GLY A 127 3.43 21.84 -36.81
CA GLY A 127 2.41 22.02 -37.85
C GLY A 127 0.95 22.18 -37.41
N LYS A 128 0.52 23.45 -37.26
CA LYS A 128 -0.77 24.05 -37.68
C LYS A 128 -2.11 23.41 -37.28
N GLY A 129 -2.84 24.15 -36.44
CA GLY A 129 -4.07 24.89 -36.80
C GLY A 129 -5.37 24.12 -37.04
N GLY A 130 -6.40 24.43 -36.24
CA GLY A 130 -7.80 24.13 -36.59
C GLY A 130 -8.78 24.28 -35.43
N GLU A 131 -9.52 25.39 -35.41
CA GLU A 131 -10.65 25.70 -34.53
C GLU A 131 -11.84 24.74 -34.69
N GLY A 132 -12.67 24.57 -33.65
CA GLY A 132 -13.94 23.86 -33.81
C GLY A 132 -14.78 23.60 -32.57
N ARG A 133 -15.46 24.66 -32.09
CA ARG A 133 -16.85 24.73 -31.57
C ARG A 133 -17.35 23.78 -30.47
N GLY A 134 -18.03 24.41 -29.50
CA GLY A 134 -18.64 23.81 -28.33
C GLY A 134 -19.87 22.95 -28.58
N ALA A 135 -20.12 22.07 -27.61
CA ALA A 135 -21.39 21.42 -27.37
C ALA A 135 -21.60 21.33 -25.84
N GLU A 136 -22.70 21.91 -25.36
CA GLU A 136 -23.12 21.88 -23.96
C GLU A 136 -23.65 20.49 -23.54
N PRO A 137 -23.57 20.15 -22.24
CA PRO A 137 -23.86 18.80 -21.75
C PRO A 137 -25.36 18.57 -21.48
N VAL A 138 -25.89 17.46 -22.01
CA VAL A 138 -27.22 16.93 -21.65
C VAL A 138 -27.13 16.18 -20.32
N GLY A 139 -27.90 16.65 -19.34
CA GLY A 139 -28.01 16.06 -18.02
C GLY A 139 -28.71 14.69 -18.03
N GLN A 140 -28.14 13.72 -17.30
CA GLN A 140 -28.87 12.54 -16.84
C GLN A 140 -28.70 12.35 -15.33
N ARG A 141 -29.80 12.75 -14.67
CA ARG A 141 -30.40 12.28 -13.43
C ARG A 141 -29.72 11.07 -12.75
N ARG A 142 -29.26 11.31 -11.51
CA ARG A 142 -28.91 10.31 -10.50
C ARG A 142 -30.11 9.40 -10.22
N GLU A 143 -29.95 8.09 -10.43
CA GLU A 143 -30.81 7.09 -9.80
C GLU A 143 -30.12 6.53 -8.55
N ARG A 144 -30.81 6.68 -7.43
CA ARG A 144 -30.43 6.21 -6.10
C ARG A 144 -30.71 4.71 -6.02
N ALA A 145 -29.68 3.91 -5.78
CA ALA A 145 -29.87 2.51 -5.41
C ALA A 145 -30.57 2.41 -4.03
N PRO A 146 -31.50 1.48 -3.82
CA PRO A 146 -32.21 1.32 -2.56
C PRO A 146 -31.27 0.84 -1.44
N ALA A 147 -31.56 1.31 -0.23
CA ALA A 147 -30.83 0.98 0.99
C ALA A 147 -30.90 -0.54 1.29
N ALA A 148 -29.75 -1.13 1.62
CA ALA A 148 -29.67 -2.49 2.12
C ALA A 148 -30.35 -2.58 3.52
N PRO A 149 -31.04 -3.69 3.82
CA PRO A 149 -31.66 -3.89 5.13
C PRO A 149 -30.59 -4.00 6.24
N PRO A 150 -30.91 -3.61 7.49
CA PRO A 150 -29.98 -3.77 8.60
C PRO A 150 -29.75 -5.26 8.88
N PHE A 151 -28.48 -5.67 8.92
CA PHE A 151 -28.12 -7.02 9.36
C PHE A 151 -28.40 -7.19 10.86
N PRO A 152 -28.86 -8.37 11.29
CA PRO A 152 -29.26 -8.64 12.67
C PRO A 152 -28.08 -8.54 13.63
N THR A 153 -28.28 -7.80 14.72
CA THR A 153 -27.41 -7.82 15.89
C THR A 153 -27.54 -9.17 16.59
N HIS A 154 -26.78 -10.17 16.15
CA HIS A 154 -26.51 -11.30 17.01
C HIS A 154 -25.60 -10.82 18.13
N GLY A 155 -26.17 -10.76 19.33
CA GLY A 155 -25.46 -10.41 20.55
C GLY A 155 -24.15 -11.19 20.64
N PHE A 156 -23.07 -10.46 20.88
CA PHE A 156 -21.81 -11.02 21.31
C PHE A 156 -22.10 -11.81 22.59
N ARG A 157 -22.18 -13.14 22.48
CA ARG A 157 -22.18 -14.00 23.65
C ARG A 157 -20.84 -13.77 24.32
N ASP A 158 -20.85 -13.22 25.53
CA ASP A 158 -19.66 -13.10 26.36
C ASP A 158 -18.93 -14.44 26.41
N ALA A 159 -17.73 -14.46 25.84
CA ALA A 159 -16.81 -15.56 26.06
C ALA A 159 -16.47 -15.57 27.55
N PRO A 160 -16.55 -16.72 28.25
CA PRO A 160 -16.20 -16.77 29.66
C PRO A 160 -14.74 -16.32 29.83
N SER A 161 -14.54 -15.33 30.69
CA SER A 161 -13.26 -14.90 31.21
C SER A 161 -12.49 -16.14 31.71
N ARG A 162 -11.49 -16.60 30.95
CA ARG A 162 -10.51 -17.57 31.45
C ARG A 162 -9.54 -16.82 32.36
N SER A 163 -9.95 -16.57 33.59
CA SER A 163 -9.04 -16.21 34.69
C SER A 163 -8.27 -17.46 35.10
N GLY A 164 -7.23 -17.77 34.33
CA GLY A 164 -6.34 -18.89 34.58
C GLY A 164 -5.07 -18.68 33.78
N GLY A 165 -4.20 -17.78 34.25
CA GLY A 165 -2.90 -17.57 33.64
C GLY A 165 -2.09 -18.87 33.74
N VAL A 166 -1.70 -19.43 32.60
CA VAL A 166 -0.74 -20.53 32.55
C VAL A 166 0.55 -20.04 33.22
N PRO A 167 1.07 -20.72 34.26
CA PRO A 167 2.29 -20.32 34.94
C PRO A 167 3.43 -20.18 33.92
N ALA A 168 4.30 -19.19 34.12
CA ALA A 168 5.34 -18.82 33.13
C ALA A 168 6.21 -20.03 32.71
N ASP A 169 6.48 -20.95 33.64
CA ASP A 169 7.23 -22.18 33.37
C ASP A 169 6.53 -23.12 32.38
N ALA A 170 5.21 -23.19 32.41
CA ALA A 170 4.45 -24.02 31.46
C ALA A 170 4.43 -23.39 30.06
N ARG A 171 4.50 -22.06 29.94
CA ARG A 171 4.66 -21.39 28.64
C ARG A 171 6.06 -21.58 28.08
N GLN A 172 7.07 -21.53 28.94
CA GLN A 172 8.45 -21.75 28.55
C GLN A 172 8.68 -23.19 28.08
N GLN A 173 8.14 -24.19 28.80
CA GLN A 173 8.19 -25.59 28.38
C GLN A 173 7.46 -25.83 27.06
N GLU A 174 6.32 -25.19 26.83
CA GLU A 174 5.60 -25.32 25.56
C GLU A 174 6.36 -24.69 24.39
N HIS A 175 6.96 -23.51 24.61
CA HIS A 175 7.83 -22.86 23.62
C HIS A 175 9.04 -23.72 23.27
N GLU A 176 9.71 -24.32 24.26
CA GLU A 176 10.84 -25.23 24.05
C GLU A 176 10.43 -26.51 23.30
N ARG A 177 9.25 -27.07 23.61
CA ARG A 177 8.69 -28.22 22.88
C ARG A 177 8.40 -27.89 21.42
N ILE A 178 7.78 -26.75 21.14
CA ILE A 178 7.48 -26.30 19.77
C ILE A 178 8.78 -26.09 18.99
N MET A 179 9.79 -25.44 19.60
CA MET A 179 11.09 -25.22 18.95
C MET A 179 11.84 -26.53 18.70
N ALA A 180 11.79 -27.49 19.63
CA ALA A 180 12.40 -28.81 19.44
C ALA A 180 11.71 -29.62 18.33
N ALA A 181 10.37 -29.59 18.27
CA ALA A 181 9.59 -30.26 17.24
C ALA A 181 9.88 -29.66 15.85
N ASN A 182 9.92 -28.33 15.74
CA ASN A 182 10.26 -27.64 14.50
C ASN A 182 11.70 -27.93 14.05
N ALA A 183 12.66 -27.96 14.99
CA ALA A 183 14.03 -28.31 14.67
C ALA A 183 14.18 -29.77 14.19
N ALA A 184 13.42 -30.71 14.76
CA ALA A 184 13.36 -32.09 14.29
C ALA A 184 12.70 -32.22 12.91
N ALA A 185 11.63 -31.46 12.65
CA ALA A 185 10.99 -31.38 11.35
C ALA A 185 11.94 -30.79 10.29
N CYS A 186 12.72 -29.76 10.61
CA CYS A 186 13.72 -29.20 9.70
C CYS A 186 14.84 -30.20 9.40
N ARG A 187 15.35 -30.94 10.40
CA ARG A 187 16.40 -31.96 10.17
C ARG A 187 15.91 -33.11 9.30
N SER A 188 14.67 -33.55 9.49
CA SER A 188 14.06 -34.61 8.65
C SER A 188 13.75 -34.13 7.23
N PHE A 189 13.41 -32.85 7.04
CA PHE A 189 13.16 -32.27 5.72
C PHE A 189 14.45 -31.99 4.93
N CYS A 190 15.54 -31.61 5.60
CA CYS A 190 16.84 -31.34 4.97
C CYS A 190 17.70 -32.60 4.70
N GLY A 191 17.24 -33.80 5.08
CA GLY A 191 17.92 -35.04 4.72
C GLY A 191 19.30 -35.24 5.36
N GLU A 192 19.59 -34.63 6.51
CA GLU A 192 20.82 -34.92 7.26
C GLU A 192 20.56 -36.11 8.19
N GLY A 193 20.76 -37.30 7.64
CA GLY A 193 20.88 -38.55 8.40
C GLY A 193 22.31 -39.07 8.32
N ALA A 194 22.96 -39.15 9.50
CA ALA A 194 24.17 -39.88 9.85
C ALA A 194 25.48 -39.57 9.10
#